data_AF-C8W4G9-F1
#
_entry.id   AF-C8W4G9-F1
#
_cell.length_a   1.000
_cell.length_b   1.000
_cell.length_c   1.000
_cell.angle_alpha   90.00
_cell.angle_beta   90.00
_cell.angle_gamma   90.00
#
_symmetry.space_group_name_H-M   'P 1'
#
loop_
_entity.id
_entity.type
_entity.pdbx_description
1 polymer ?
#
loop_
_entity_poly.entity_id
_entity_poly.type
_entity_poly.pdbx_seq_one_letter_code
_entity_poly.pdbx_strand_id
1 'polypeptide(L)'
;MSSHIWMEPTHMHFHTGHVAQIKLYRGEMMQPQPLADVEAELKLYKPDGTEERLISGEIKDDYYLINFEPETEGFYTLTARDVNGCYAKIIVPVGHHLQGPVNPVGEDLEVTPDFVQEYHLKDMIKISVSAAGNPLADASIKATYHFYDGNDYPYTFFADASGRAQFIFPEKGHWMFAVTSEGRRATYVVMGVR
;
A
#
# COMPACT_ATOMS: atom_id res chain seq x y z
N MET A 1 -19.01 -6.01 -9.34
CA MET A 1 -17.58 -6.38 -9.31
C MET A 1 -16.98 -5.77 -8.05
N SER A 2 -16.00 -6.41 -7.44
CA SER A 2 -15.52 -6.09 -6.09
C SER A 2 -14.21 -5.30 -6.16
N SER A 3 -14.32 -3.99 -6.38
CA SER A 3 -13.15 -3.13 -6.57
C SER A 3 -12.29 -3.01 -5.32
N HIS A 4 -11.00 -2.77 -5.54
CA HIS A 4 -10.01 -2.39 -4.55
C HIS A 4 -9.71 -0.89 -4.71
N ILE A 5 -9.13 -0.29 -3.68
CA ILE A 5 -8.37 0.95 -3.79
C ILE A 5 -6.89 0.65 -3.55
N TRP A 6 -5.98 1.42 -4.15
CA TRP A 6 -4.55 1.30 -3.90
C TRP A 6 -3.84 2.63 -4.12
N MET A 7 -2.62 2.76 -3.59
CA MET A 7 -1.84 3.98 -3.69
C MET A 7 -0.54 3.75 -4.44
N GLU A 8 -0.21 4.64 -5.38
CA GLU A 8 1.07 4.64 -6.08
C GLU A 8 1.74 6.00 -5.95
N PRO A 9 3.06 6.05 -5.69
CA PRO A 9 3.76 7.32 -5.62
C PRO A 9 3.99 7.88 -7.02
N THR A 10 4.08 9.19 -7.18
CA THR A 10 4.49 9.79 -8.47
C THR A 10 6.00 9.68 -8.71
N HIS A 11 6.78 9.47 -7.65
CA HIS A 11 8.23 9.38 -7.67
C HIS A 11 8.74 8.21 -6.79
N MET A 12 9.98 7.81 -7.04
CA MET A 12 10.63 6.69 -6.36
C MET A 12 11.32 7.04 -5.04
N HIS A 13 11.50 8.33 -4.77
CA HIS A 13 12.11 8.84 -3.55
C HIS A 13 11.63 10.27 -3.34
N PHE A 14 11.55 10.69 -2.09
CA PHE A 14 11.16 12.04 -1.71
C PHE A 14 12.21 12.62 -0.74
N HIS A 15 12.27 13.94 -0.67
CA HIS A 15 13.13 14.68 0.24
C HIS A 15 12.29 15.64 1.08
N THR A 16 12.78 15.97 2.27
CA THR A 16 12.19 17.02 3.11
C THR A 16 12.12 18.34 2.36
N GLY A 17 11.04 19.10 2.56
CA GLY A 17 10.82 20.39 1.90
C GLY A 17 10.34 20.29 0.45
N HIS A 18 10.06 19.08 -0.07
CA HIS A 18 9.35 18.86 -1.33
C HIS A 18 8.00 18.22 -1.08
N VAL A 19 7.01 18.54 -1.91
CA VAL A 19 5.70 17.92 -1.84
C VAL A 19 5.80 16.45 -2.27
N ALA A 20 5.45 15.54 -1.36
CA ALA A 20 5.24 14.14 -1.68
C ALA A 20 3.85 13.98 -2.30
N GLN A 21 3.79 13.38 -3.49
CA GLN A 21 2.55 13.19 -4.23
C GLN A 21 2.26 11.71 -4.40
N ILE A 22 1.07 11.30 -3.96
CA ILE A 22 0.60 9.93 -4.00
C ILE A 22 -0.73 9.89 -4.75
N LYS A 23 -0.86 8.98 -5.71
CA LYS A 23 -2.08 8.74 -6.45
C LYS A 23 -2.87 7.65 -5.75
N LEU A 24 -4.13 7.90 -5.42
CA LEU A 24 -5.08 6.91 -4.95
C LEU A 24 -6.00 6.49 -6.11
N TYR A 25 -5.93 5.22 -6.47
CA TYR A 25 -6.70 4.62 -7.54
C TYR A 25 -7.84 3.77 -6.99
N ARG A 26 -8.85 3.51 -7.83
CA ARG A 26 -9.89 2.49 -7.62
C ARG A 26 -9.96 1.61 -8.86
N GLY A 27 -10.23 0.32 -8.68
CA GLY A 27 -10.37 -0.61 -9.78
C GLY A 27 -10.12 -2.05 -9.36
N GLU A 28 -9.68 -2.88 -10.29
CA GLU A 28 -9.41 -4.30 -10.03
C GLU A 28 -7.93 -4.56 -10.32
N MET A 29 -7.19 -5.05 -9.32
CA MET A 29 -5.80 -5.48 -9.48
C MET A 29 -4.98 -4.48 -10.31
N MET A 30 -4.74 -3.25 -9.83
CA MET A 30 -3.95 -2.26 -10.58
C MET A 30 -4.44 -1.92 -12.01
N GLN A 31 -5.72 -2.19 -12.34
CA GLN A 31 -6.39 -1.69 -13.54
C GLN A 31 -7.37 -0.59 -13.12
N PRO A 32 -7.00 0.70 -13.28
CA PRO A 32 -7.84 1.83 -12.88
C PRO A 32 -9.21 1.80 -13.55
N GLN A 33 -10.23 2.15 -12.76
CA GLN A 33 -11.58 2.43 -13.21
C GLN A 33 -11.92 3.88 -12.85
N PRO A 34 -12.88 4.52 -13.55
CA PRO A 34 -13.28 5.89 -13.26
C PRO A 34 -13.64 6.08 -11.78
N LEU A 35 -13.12 7.16 -11.18
CA LEU A 35 -13.39 7.54 -9.80
C LEU A 35 -14.78 8.18 -9.67
N ALA A 36 -15.85 7.40 -9.84
CA ALA A 36 -17.14 7.82 -9.32
C ALA A 36 -17.09 7.68 -7.77
N ASP A 37 -17.33 8.79 -7.08
CA ASP A 37 -17.61 8.83 -5.63
C ASP A 37 -16.51 8.24 -4.71
N VAL A 38 -15.23 8.50 -5.00
CA VAL A 38 -14.15 8.19 -4.04
C VAL A 38 -14.01 9.34 -3.05
N GLU A 39 -14.95 9.38 -2.10
CA GLU A 39 -14.64 9.99 -0.80
C GLU A 39 -13.83 8.97 0.00
N ALA A 40 -12.65 9.39 0.48
CA ALA A 40 -11.79 8.58 1.31
C ALA A 40 -11.34 9.36 2.54
N GLU A 41 -11.35 8.69 3.70
CA GLU A 41 -10.65 9.16 4.88
C GLU A 41 -9.16 8.94 4.69
N LEU A 42 -8.37 10.01 4.82
CA LEU A 42 -6.92 9.99 4.66
C LEU A 42 -6.23 10.26 6.00
N LYS A 43 -5.29 9.39 6.35
CA LYS A 43 -4.45 9.56 7.54
C LYS A 43 -2.99 9.36 7.19
N LEU A 44 -2.16 10.24 7.71
CA LEU A 44 -0.71 10.22 7.58
C LEU A 44 -0.10 9.97 8.96
N TYR A 45 0.69 8.90 9.07
CA TYR A 45 1.50 8.62 10.25
C TYR A 45 2.93 9.06 9.95
N LYS A 46 3.42 10.02 10.74
CA LYS A 46 4.77 10.59 10.64
C LYS A 46 5.82 9.64 11.23
N PRO A 47 7.12 9.83 10.92
CA PRO A 47 8.20 8.98 11.45
C PRO A 47 8.29 8.92 12.98
N ASP A 48 7.82 9.96 13.67
CA ASP A 48 7.75 10.03 15.14
C ASP A 48 6.53 9.32 15.74
N GLY A 49 5.65 8.77 14.90
CA GLY A 49 4.41 8.10 15.28
C GLY A 49 3.20 9.03 15.37
N THR A 50 3.35 10.33 15.11
CA THR A 50 2.23 11.28 15.12
C THR A 50 1.26 10.99 13.97
N GLU A 51 -0.03 10.91 14.28
CA GLU A 51 -1.11 10.81 13.30
C GLU A 51 -1.60 12.21 12.90
N GLU A 52 -1.75 12.43 11.60
CA GLU A 52 -2.32 13.63 11.00
C GLU A 52 -3.43 13.23 10.02
N ARG A 53 -4.61 13.85 10.14
CA ARG A 53 -5.69 13.68 9.17
C ARG A 53 -5.48 14.64 8.00
N LEU A 54 -5.39 14.11 6.79
CA LEU A 54 -5.29 14.94 5.58
C LEU A 54 -6.70 15.37 5.12
N ILE A 55 -6.83 16.65 4.78
CA ILE A 55 -8.13 17.30 4.55
C ILE A 55 -8.53 17.25 3.07
N SER A 56 -7.58 17.09 2.14
CA SER A 56 -7.90 16.99 0.72
C SER A 56 -6.82 16.32 -0.12
N GLY A 57 -7.30 15.76 -1.22
CA GLY A 57 -6.59 15.53 -2.46
C GLY A 57 -7.43 16.06 -3.63
N GLU A 58 -6.83 16.08 -4.81
CA GLU A 58 -7.45 16.58 -6.03
C GLU A 58 -7.94 15.41 -6.89
N ILE A 59 -9.21 15.38 -7.28
CA ILE A 59 -9.71 14.39 -8.24
C ILE A 59 -9.08 14.71 -9.61
N LYS A 60 -8.36 13.74 -10.16
CA LYS A 60 -7.97 13.67 -11.58
C LYS A 60 -8.83 12.62 -12.29
N ASP A 61 -8.67 12.49 -13.60
CA ASP A 61 -9.53 11.64 -14.44
C ASP A 61 -9.68 10.20 -13.89
N ASP A 62 -8.59 9.59 -13.44
CA ASP A 62 -8.51 8.19 -13.00
C ASP A 62 -7.94 7.96 -11.59
N TYR A 63 -7.46 9.01 -10.90
CA TYR A 63 -6.94 8.94 -9.53
C TYR A 63 -7.21 10.19 -8.68
N TYR A 64 -7.18 10.02 -7.35
CA TYR A 64 -7.23 11.09 -6.37
C TYR A 64 -5.79 11.42 -5.97
N LEU A 65 -5.35 12.64 -6.24
CA LEU A 65 -3.99 13.10 -5.98
C LEU A 65 -3.87 13.61 -4.55
N ILE A 66 -3.17 12.87 -3.70
CA ILE A 66 -2.90 13.19 -2.31
C ILE A 66 -1.52 13.86 -2.24
N ASN A 67 -1.45 15.00 -1.57
CA ASN A 67 -0.22 15.73 -1.35
C ASN A 67 0.03 15.89 0.15
N PHE A 68 1.29 15.74 0.57
CA PHE A 68 1.75 16.16 1.89
C PHE A 68 3.19 16.65 1.82
N GLU A 69 3.62 17.46 2.79
CA GLU A 69 4.98 17.99 2.86
C GLU A 69 5.74 17.32 4.03
N PRO A 70 6.73 16.45 3.74
CA PRO A 70 7.55 15.84 4.77
C PRO A 70 8.42 16.88 5.48
N GLU A 71 8.28 16.95 6.81
CA GLU A 71 9.05 17.85 7.68
C GLU A 71 10.36 17.22 8.15
N THR A 72 10.38 15.89 8.30
CA THR A 72 11.54 15.10 8.73
C THR A 72 11.80 13.93 7.80
N GLU A 73 13.04 13.44 7.78
CA GLU A 73 13.37 12.17 7.12
C GLU A 73 12.78 10.98 7.89
N GLY A 74 12.51 9.89 7.17
CA GLY A 74 12.02 8.64 7.73
C GLY A 74 10.89 8.01 6.91
N PHE A 75 10.19 7.06 7.53
CA PHE A 75 9.05 6.39 6.92
C PHE A 75 7.75 7.08 7.31
N TYR A 76 7.03 7.58 6.31
CA TYR A 76 5.66 8.03 6.47
C TYR A 76 4.73 6.90 6.04
N THR A 77 3.69 6.61 6.84
CA THR A 77 2.63 5.69 6.42
C THR A 77 1.41 6.50 6.03
N LEU A 78 1.02 6.45 4.76
CA LEU A 78 -0.24 7.02 4.30
C LEU A 78 -1.26 5.91 4.19
N THR A 79 -2.46 6.18 4.69
CA THR A 79 -3.60 5.27 4.61
C THR A 79 -4.81 5.97 4.02
N ALA A 80 -5.59 5.23 3.24
CA ALA A 80 -6.86 5.67 2.69
C ALA A 80 -7.94 4.64 2.99
N ARG A 81 -9.13 5.10 3.39
CA ARG A 81 -10.31 4.25 3.55
C ARG A 81 -11.50 4.86 2.85
N ASP A 82 -12.09 4.15 1.89
CA ASP A 82 -13.26 4.63 1.17
C ASP A 82 -14.58 4.34 1.91
N VAL A 83 -15.67 4.93 1.42
CA VAL A 83 -17.03 4.74 1.95
C VAL A 83 -17.54 3.30 1.94
N ASN A 84 -16.92 2.41 1.15
CA ASN A 84 -17.26 0.99 1.08
C ASN A 84 -16.39 0.14 2.03
N GLY A 85 -15.53 0.77 2.83
CA GLY A 85 -14.63 0.09 3.75
C GLY A 85 -13.43 -0.55 3.09
N CYS A 86 -13.14 -0.25 1.81
CA CYS A 86 -11.88 -0.64 1.19
C CYS A 86 -10.75 0.20 1.78
N TYR A 87 -9.66 -0.48 2.14
CA TYR A 87 -8.50 0.11 2.80
C TYR A 87 -7.26 -0.02 1.90
N ALA A 88 -6.47 1.06 1.81
CA ALA A 88 -5.17 1.06 1.17
C ALA A 88 -4.12 1.65 2.10
N LYS A 89 -2.91 1.11 2.01
CA LYS A 89 -1.72 1.59 2.70
C LYS A 89 -0.54 1.70 1.75
N ILE A 90 0.27 2.74 1.95
CA ILE A 90 1.59 2.86 1.35
C ILE A 90 2.56 3.40 2.40
N ILE A 91 3.79 2.90 2.36
CA ILE A 91 4.90 3.43 3.16
C ILE A 91 5.79 4.23 2.23
N VAL A 92 5.97 5.51 2.56
CA VAL A 92 6.69 6.49 1.76
C VAL A 92 8.02 6.81 2.44
N PRO A 93 9.15 6.30 1.91
CA PRO A 93 10.48 6.68 2.39
C PRO A 93 10.83 8.12 1.95
N VAL A 94 11.20 8.95 2.92
CA VAL A 94 11.66 10.32 2.72
C VAL A 94 13.11 10.45 3.22
N GLY A 95 14.07 10.63 2.33
CA GLY A 95 15.51 10.64 2.65
C GLY A 95 16.30 9.60 1.86
N HIS A 96 17.56 9.39 2.23
CA HIS A 96 18.46 8.43 1.56
C HIS A 96 18.69 7.16 2.40
N HIS A 97 18.82 6.01 1.72
CA HIS A 97 19.24 4.75 2.34
C HIS A 97 18.37 4.29 3.53
N LEU A 98 17.07 4.59 3.49
CA LEU A 98 16.14 4.20 4.53
C LEU A 98 15.86 2.70 4.48
N GLN A 99 16.00 2.05 5.64
CA GLN A 99 15.56 0.69 5.86
C GLN A 99 15.15 0.52 7.33
N GLY A 100 14.13 -0.29 7.60
CA GLY A 100 13.68 -0.47 8.97
C GLY A 100 12.38 -1.28 9.13
N PRO A 101 12.07 -1.70 10.36
CA PRO A 101 10.80 -2.33 10.66
C PRO A 101 9.65 -1.33 10.50
N VAL A 102 8.47 -1.83 10.15
CA VAL A 102 7.26 -1.01 10.11
C VAL A 102 6.17 -1.66 10.95
N ASN A 103 5.50 -0.84 11.73
CA ASN A 103 4.41 -1.29 12.59
C ASN A 103 3.07 -1.22 11.84
N PRO A 104 2.14 -2.14 12.13
CA PRO A 104 0.75 -1.98 11.70
C PRO A 104 0.14 -0.71 12.32
N VAL A 105 -0.81 -0.11 11.61
CA VAL A 105 -1.56 1.06 12.10
C VAL A 105 -2.84 0.69 12.85
N GLY A 106 -3.18 -0.61 12.91
CA GLY A 106 -4.26 -1.13 13.74
C GLY A 106 -5.61 -1.17 13.04
N GLU A 107 -5.62 -1.44 11.74
CA GLU A 107 -6.85 -1.48 10.94
C GLU A 107 -7.57 -2.84 11.00
N ASP A 108 -8.87 -2.85 10.66
CA ASP A 108 -9.71 -4.05 10.76
C ASP A 108 -9.21 -5.23 9.91
N LEU A 109 -8.61 -4.92 8.77
CA LEU A 109 -7.91 -5.86 7.90
C LEU A 109 -6.68 -5.11 7.37
N GLU A 110 -5.50 -5.65 7.60
CA GLU A 110 -4.26 -4.95 7.29
C GLU A 110 -3.22 -5.89 6.68
N VAL A 111 -2.54 -5.42 5.63
CA VAL A 111 -1.36 -6.05 5.05
C VAL A 111 -0.16 -5.17 5.37
N THR A 112 0.85 -5.70 6.05
CA THR A 112 1.99 -4.93 6.56
C THR A 112 3.29 -5.62 6.21
N PRO A 113 4.28 -4.93 5.63
CA PRO A 113 5.62 -5.51 5.51
C PRO A 113 6.28 -5.57 6.89
N ASP A 114 6.98 -6.66 7.20
CA ASP A 114 7.74 -6.74 8.46
C ASP A 114 8.92 -5.76 8.47
N PHE A 115 9.44 -5.44 7.28
CA PHE A 115 10.59 -4.57 7.05
C PHE A 115 10.46 -3.87 5.71
N VAL A 116 10.86 -2.60 5.64
CA VAL A 116 10.93 -1.82 4.39
C VAL A 116 12.39 -1.50 4.09
N GLN A 117 12.74 -1.61 2.81
CA GLN A 117 14.05 -1.30 2.25
C GLN A 117 13.88 -1.00 0.75
N GLU A 118 14.97 -0.63 0.07
CA GLU A 118 15.01 -0.70 -1.39
C GLU A 118 15.02 -2.17 -1.83
N TYR A 119 14.02 -2.55 -2.64
CA TYR A 119 13.87 -3.91 -3.15
C TYR A 119 14.37 -4.02 -4.59
N HIS A 120 15.06 -5.11 -4.89
CA HIS A 120 15.51 -5.49 -6.22
C HIS A 120 14.80 -6.77 -6.69
N LEU A 121 14.92 -7.07 -7.98
CA LEU A 121 14.52 -8.36 -8.53
C LEU A 121 15.09 -9.51 -7.69
N LYS A 122 14.23 -10.48 -7.39
CA LYS A 122 14.52 -11.67 -6.58
C LYS A 122 14.77 -11.40 -5.09
N ASP A 123 14.70 -10.15 -4.64
CA ASP A 123 14.60 -9.89 -3.21
C ASP A 123 13.28 -10.47 -2.68
N MET A 124 13.32 -10.84 -1.41
CA MET A 124 12.18 -11.40 -0.70
C MET A 124 11.63 -10.37 0.27
N ILE A 125 10.31 -10.19 0.25
CA ILE A 125 9.57 -9.43 1.26
C ILE A 125 8.80 -10.39 2.16
N LYS A 126 8.83 -10.10 3.46
CA LYS A 126 7.95 -10.73 4.45
C LYS A 126 6.78 -9.79 4.72
N ILE A 127 5.57 -10.33 4.61
CA ILE A 127 4.34 -9.61 4.89
C ILE A 127 3.55 -10.32 5.99
N SER A 128 2.99 -9.52 6.88
CA SER A 128 2.05 -9.95 7.91
C SER A 128 0.65 -9.49 7.50
N VAL A 129 -0.33 -10.38 7.63
CA VAL A 129 -1.75 -10.11 7.44
C VAL A 129 -2.44 -10.23 8.80
N SER A 130 -3.23 -9.21 9.15
CA SER A 130 -3.97 -9.20 10.41
C SER A 130 -5.42 -8.79 10.21
N ALA A 131 -6.29 -9.29 11.08
CA ALA A 131 -7.68 -8.90 11.20
C ALA A 131 -7.96 -8.46 12.65
N ALA A 132 -8.45 -7.23 12.82
CA ALA A 132 -8.65 -6.59 14.12
C ALA A 132 -7.42 -6.73 15.05
N GLY A 133 -6.22 -6.50 14.49
CA GLY A 133 -4.94 -6.61 15.19
C GLY A 133 -4.43 -8.04 15.46
N ASN A 134 -5.21 -9.08 15.15
CA ASN A 134 -4.80 -10.48 15.33
C ASN A 134 -4.24 -11.05 14.03
N PRO A 135 -3.18 -11.89 14.06
CA PRO A 135 -2.69 -12.54 12.86
C PRO A 135 -3.77 -13.36 12.16
N LEU A 136 -3.87 -13.23 10.83
CA LEU A 136 -4.87 -13.92 10.03
C LEU A 136 -4.24 -15.10 9.28
N ALA A 137 -4.34 -16.28 9.86
CA ALA A 137 -3.87 -17.53 9.24
C ALA A 137 -4.65 -17.86 7.95
N ASP A 138 -3.98 -18.53 7.01
CA ASP A 138 -4.54 -18.99 5.73
C ASP A 138 -5.14 -17.87 4.85
N ALA A 139 -4.83 -16.61 5.16
CA ALA A 139 -5.27 -15.47 4.36
C ALA A 139 -4.77 -15.61 2.92
N SER A 140 -5.68 -15.54 1.94
CA SER A 140 -5.32 -15.50 0.53
C SER A 140 -4.80 -14.12 0.16
N ILE A 141 -3.56 -14.07 -0.30
CA ILE A 141 -2.86 -12.84 -0.69
C ILE A 141 -2.67 -12.87 -2.19
N LYS A 142 -3.12 -11.80 -2.84
CA LYS A 142 -2.94 -11.58 -4.28
C LYS A 142 -1.84 -10.54 -4.49
N ALA A 143 -0.85 -10.85 -5.31
CA ALA A 143 0.20 -9.91 -5.69
C ALA A 143 0.18 -9.61 -7.18
N THR A 144 0.33 -8.33 -7.52
CA THR A 144 0.40 -7.81 -8.89
C THR A 144 1.37 -6.63 -8.92
N TYR A 145 1.79 -6.22 -10.12
CA TYR A 145 2.55 -5.00 -10.34
C TYR A 145 1.95 -4.16 -11.48
N HIS A 146 2.23 -2.85 -11.48
CA HIS A 146 1.67 -1.88 -12.42
C HIS A 146 1.90 -2.27 -13.90
N PHE A 147 3.07 -2.80 -14.26
CA PHE A 147 3.38 -3.14 -15.66
C PHE A 147 2.87 -4.51 -16.13
N TYR A 148 2.06 -5.20 -15.34
CA TYR A 148 1.64 -6.55 -15.70
C TYR A 148 0.63 -6.54 -16.88
N ASP A 149 0.93 -7.32 -17.92
CA ASP A 149 0.10 -7.49 -19.13
C ASP A 149 -0.14 -8.97 -19.52
N GLY A 150 0.31 -9.93 -18.68
CA GLY A 150 0.24 -11.38 -18.95
C GLY A 150 -1.08 -12.08 -18.56
N ASN A 151 -1.10 -13.42 -18.61
CA ASN A 151 -2.29 -14.24 -18.31
C ASN A 151 -2.31 -14.94 -16.92
N ASP A 152 -1.18 -15.09 -16.24
CA ASP A 152 -1.02 -15.71 -14.90
C ASP A 152 -1.49 -14.81 -13.73
N TYR A 153 -2.51 -14.00 -13.97
CA TYR A 153 -2.88 -12.87 -13.14
C TYR A 153 -3.94 -13.18 -12.08
N PRO A 154 -3.83 -12.64 -10.85
CA PRO A 154 -2.63 -12.24 -10.10
C PRO A 154 -1.94 -13.44 -9.41
N TYR A 155 -0.68 -13.28 -8.99
CA TYR A 155 0.01 -14.27 -8.14
C TYR A 155 -0.80 -14.49 -6.87
N THR A 156 -1.08 -15.74 -6.53
CA THR A 156 -1.84 -16.10 -5.32
C THR A 156 -1.01 -16.99 -4.41
N PHE A 157 -0.93 -16.60 -3.14
CA PHE A 157 -0.23 -17.33 -2.09
C PHE A 157 -0.96 -17.10 -0.76
N PHE A 158 -0.53 -17.79 0.31
CA PHE A 158 -1.26 -17.85 1.57
C PHE A 158 -0.38 -17.48 2.76
N ALA A 159 -0.99 -16.80 3.73
CA ALA A 159 -0.38 -16.62 5.04
C ALA A 159 -0.31 -17.94 5.81
N ASP A 160 0.78 -18.15 6.55
CA ASP A 160 0.97 -19.28 7.46
C ASP A 160 0.12 -19.15 8.74
N ALA A 161 0.27 -20.10 9.67
CA ALA A 161 -0.44 -20.11 10.95
C ALA A 161 -0.16 -18.88 11.84
N SER A 162 0.91 -18.13 11.57
CA SER A 162 1.26 -16.87 12.25
C SER A 162 0.79 -15.62 11.48
N GLY A 163 -0.04 -15.79 10.44
CA GLY A 163 -0.51 -14.70 9.60
C GLY A 163 0.57 -14.12 8.69
N ARG A 164 1.67 -14.85 8.44
CA ARG A 164 2.82 -14.35 7.68
C ARG A 164 2.99 -15.04 6.34
N ALA A 165 3.46 -14.31 5.35
CA ALA A 165 3.81 -14.87 4.06
C ALA A 165 5.11 -14.27 3.53
N GLN A 166 5.73 -14.99 2.60
CA GLN A 166 6.94 -14.55 1.91
C GLN A 166 6.63 -14.43 0.42
N PHE A 167 7.16 -13.38 -0.21
CA PHE A 167 7.04 -13.17 -1.65
C PHE A 167 8.40 -12.77 -2.22
N ILE A 168 8.81 -13.41 -3.31
CA ILE A 168 10.03 -13.07 -4.04
C ILE A 168 9.59 -12.26 -5.25
N PHE A 169 10.14 -11.05 -5.44
CA PHE A 169 9.75 -10.20 -6.57
C PHE A 169 10.28 -10.75 -7.90
N PRO A 170 9.41 -11.24 -8.81
CA PRO A 170 9.86 -11.74 -10.11
C PRO A 170 10.15 -10.61 -11.11
N GLU A 171 9.53 -9.43 -10.93
CA GLU A 171 9.52 -8.34 -11.91
C GLU A 171 9.72 -6.97 -11.24
N LYS A 172 10.11 -5.98 -12.06
CA LYS A 172 10.30 -4.59 -11.63
C LYS A 172 8.97 -3.83 -11.59
N GLY A 173 8.92 -2.78 -10.78
CA GLY A 173 7.79 -1.85 -10.72
C GLY A 173 7.16 -1.70 -9.34
N HIS A 174 6.03 -1.00 -9.27
CA HIS A 174 5.23 -0.90 -8.05
C HIS A 174 4.42 -2.17 -7.87
N TRP A 175 4.55 -2.82 -6.73
CA TRP A 175 3.88 -4.09 -6.42
C TRP A 175 2.76 -3.84 -5.42
N MET A 176 1.55 -4.29 -5.74
CA MET A 176 0.41 -4.29 -4.85
C MET A 176 0.18 -5.70 -4.29
N PHE A 177 0.04 -5.77 -2.97
CA PHE A 177 -0.49 -6.92 -2.24
C PHE A 177 -1.93 -6.62 -1.83
N ALA A 178 -2.86 -7.50 -2.15
CA ALA A 178 -4.28 -7.36 -1.86
C ALA A 178 -4.79 -8.58 -1.08
N VAL A 179 -5.59 -8.30 -0.03
CA VAL A 179 -6.25 -9.32 0.78
C VAL A 179 -7.73 -8.98 0.89
N THR A 180 -8.58 -10.00 0.83
CA THR A 180 -10.01 -9.90 1.11
C THR A 180 -10.38 -10.88 2.22
N SER A 181 -11.08 -10.40 3.25
CA SER A 181 -11.56 -11.24 4.36
C SER A 181 -12.87 -10.67 4.91
N GLU A 182 -13.87 -11.52 5.09
CA GLU A 182 -15.20 -11.12 5.63
C GLU A 182 -15.83 -9.91 4.93
N GLY A 183 -15.64 -9.79 3.61
CA GLY A 183 -16.14 -8.66 2.82
C GLY A 183 -15.32 -7.37 2.91
N ARG A 184 -14.30 -7.31 3.78
CA ARG A 184 -13.31 -6.23 3.86
C ARG A 184 -12.19 -6.46 2.85
N ARG A 185 -11.59 -5.36 2.37
CA ARG A 185 -10.48 -5.38 1.40
C ARG A 185 -9.36 -4.48 1.89
N ALA A 186 -8.13 -4.97 1.83
CA ALA A 186 -6.94 -4.24 2.22
C ALA A 186 -5.88 -4.37 1.13
N THR A 187 -5.23 -3.26 0.78
CA THR A 187 -4.09 -3.25 -0.12
C THR A 187 -2.88 -2.60 0.51
N TYR A 188 -1.70 -3.09 0.13
CA TYR A 188 -0.41 -2.48 0.44
C TYR A 188 0.44 -2.41 -0.83
N VAL A 189 1.02 -1.24 -1.11
CA VAL A 189 1.92 -1.07 -2.27
C VAL A 189 3.37 -0.91 -1.82
N VAL A 190 4.24 -1.76 -2.38
CA VAL A 190 5.70 -1.62 -2.38
C VAL A 190 6.10 -0.80 -3.59
N MET A 191 6.80 0.30 -3.37
CA MET A 191 7.20 1.18 -4.45
C MET A 191 8.49 0.70 -5.15
N GLY A 192 8.36 0.42 -6.45
CA GLY A 192 9.42 0.41 -7.46
C GLY A 192 10.61 -0.48 -7.14
N VAL A 193 10.31 -1.77 -7.14
CA VAL A 193 11.30 -2.85 -7.21
C VAL A 193 12.16 -2.67 -8.47
N ARG A 194 13.50 -2.76 -8.32
CA ARG A 194 14.49 -2.44 -9.38
C ARG A 194 15.26 -3.62 -9.95
#